data_AF-A0A7X2IF29-F1
#
_entry.id   AF-A0A7X2IF29-F1
#
_cell.length_a   1.000
_cell.length_b   1.000
_cell.length_c   1.000
_cell.angle_alpha   90.00
_cell.angle_beta   90.00
_cell.angle_gamma   90.00
#
_symmetry.space_group_name_H-M   'P 1'
#
loop_
_entity.id
_entity.type
_entity.pdbx_description
1 polymer ?
#
loop_
_entity_poly.entity_id
_entity_poly.type
_entity_poly.pdbx_seq_one_letter_code
_entity_poly.pdbx_strand_id
1 'polypeptide(L)' 'MKNIKIVSDGTAEGTQVFNSDGQKIDALISRVEWCIDAVGRVGEAKITFAQPVVELKGEISDG' A
#
# COMPACT_ATOMS: atom_id res chain seq x y z
N MET A 1 11.77 13.28 1.80
CA MET A 1 10.63 12.60 1.17
C MET A 1 9.79 11.98 2.28
N LYS A 2 8.48 12.18 2.22
CA LYS A 2 7.53 11.68 3.19
C LYS A 2 7.00 10.35 2.65
N ASN A 3 7.49 9.23 3.19
CA ASN A 3 7.19 7.90 2.67
C ASN A 3 6.01 7.28 3.41
N ILE A 4 5.19 6.53 2.70
CA ILE A 4 4.26 5.55 3.27
C ILE A 4 5.09 4.47 3.99
N LYS A 5 4.64 4.03 5.17
CA LYS A 5 5.29 2.97 5.95
C LYS A 5 4.39 1.74 5.96
N ILE A 6 4.97 0.58 5.72
CA ILE A 6 4.30 -0.71 5.80
C ILE A 6 4.99 -1.52 6.89
N VAL A 7 4.20 -2.04 7.84
CA VAL A 7 4.66 -2.99 8.86
C VAL A 7 3.87 -4.27 8.64
N SER A 8 4.55 -5.37 8.35
CA SER A 8 3.91 -6.63 8.01
C SER A 8 4.67 -7.81 8.60
N ASP A 9 3.93 -8.83 9.00
CA ASP A 9 4.43 -10.15 9.37
C ASP A 9 4.40 -11.15 8.20
N GLY A 10 4.04 -10.69 6.99
CA GLY A 10 3.87 -11.51 5.79
C GLY A 10 2.43 -11.93 5.51
N THR A 11 1.47 -11.65 6.39
CA THR A 11 0.04 -11.94 6.21
C THR A 11 -0.77 -10.68 5.92
N ALA A 12 -1.96 -10.81 5.31
CA ALA A 12 -2.84 -9.67 5.09
C ALA A 12 -3.34 -9.06 6.42
N GLU A 13 -3.70 -9.91 7.39
CA GLU A 13 -4.22 -9.49 8.71
C GLU A 13 -3.16 -8.81 9.58
N GLY A 14 -1.91 -9.28 9.51
CA GLY A 14 -0.78 -8.70 10.21
C GLY A 14 -0.13 -7.51 9.50
N THR A 15 -0.65 -7.11 8.32
CA THR A 15 -0.12 -5.95 7.59
C THR A 15 -0.84 -4.66 7.99
N GLN A 16 -0.04 -3.64 8.30
CA GLN A 16 -0.48 -2.30 8.64
C GLN A 16 0.21 -1.28 7.73
N VAL A 17 -0.57 -0.33 7.22
CA VAL A 17 -0.09 0.75 6.36
C VAL A 17 -0.28 2.07 7.08
N PHE A 18 0.73 2.92 7.03
CA PHE A 18 0.72 4.23 7.65
C PHE A 18 1.03 5.27 6.58
N ASN A 19 0.26 6.35 6.57
CA ASN A 19 0.52 7.48 5.69
C ASN A 19 1.83 8.19 6.06
N SER A 20 2.21 9.17 5.25
CA SER A 20 3.42 9.95 5.45
C SER A 20 3.50 10.74 6.77
N ASP A 21 2.37 10.94 7.44
CA ASP A 21 2.27 11.63 8.72
C ASP A 21 2.27 10.65 9.89
N GLY A 22 2.45 9.35 9.63
CA GLY A 22 2.48 8.28 10.61
C GLY A 22 1.10 7.82 11.08
N GLN A 23 0.02 8.31 10.47
CA GLN A 23 -1.33 7.87 10.80
C GLN A 23 -1.63 6.55 10.10
N LYS A 24 -2.23 5.61 10.83
CA LYS A 24 -2.64 4.33 10.28
C LYS A 24 -3.75 4.55 9.25
N ILE A 25 -3.61 3.91 8.09
CA ILE A 25 -4.65 3.82 7.07
C ILE A 25 -5.54 2.65 7.46
N ASP A 26 -6.76 2.95 7.88
CA ASP A 26 -7.76 1.93 8.23
C ASP A 26 -8.54 1.54 6.98
N ALA A 27 -8.01 0.57 6.25
CA ALA A 27 -8.58 0.09 5.00
C ALA A 27 -8.49 -1.44 4.95
N LEU A 28 -9.45 -2.06 4.26
CA LEU A 28 -9.50 -3.51 4.08
C LEU A 28 -8.39 -3.94 3.11
N ILE A 29 -7.28 -4.47 3.62
CA ILE A 29 -6.20 -5.02 2.79
C ILE A 29 -6.57 -6.43 2.38
N SER A 30 -6.66 -6.70 1.08
CA SER A 30 -7.02 -8.03 0.55
C SER A 30 -5.81 -8.82 0.05
N ARG A 31 -4.71 -8.15 -0.28
CA ARG A 31 -3.48 -8.80 -0.76
C ARG A 31 -2.27 -7.91 -0.55
N VAL A 32 -1.15 -8.54 -0.22
CA VAL A 32 0.17 -7.91 -0.17
C VAL A 32 1.14 -8.75 -0.98
N GLU A 33 1.90 -8.12 -1.87
CA GLU A 33 2.92 -8.76 -2.69
C GLU A 33 4.27 -8.11 -2.41
N TRP A 34 5.30 -8.94 -2.22
CA TRP A 34 6.66 -8.50 -1.92
C TRP A 34 7.59 -8.88 -3.06
N CYS A 35 8.33 -7.91 -3.58
CA CYS A 35 9.47 -8.17 -4.45
C CYS A 35 10.74 -8.05 -3.61
N ILE A 36 11.36 -9.21 -3.32
CA ILE A 36 12.60 -9.30 -2.55
C ILE A 36 13.76 -9.46 -3.53
N ASP A 37 14.77 -8.61 -3.42
CA ASP A 37 15.97 -8.69 -4.24
C ASP A 37 16.88 -9.86 -3.84
N ALA A 38 17.91 -10.12 -4.66
CA ALA A 38 18.86 -11.21 -4.41
C ALA A 38 19.68 -11.05 -3.11
N VAL A 39 19.64 -9.88 -2.47
CA VAL A 39 20.33 -9.57 -1.20
C VAL A 39 19.38 -9.70 0.00
N GLY A 40 18.17 -10.21 -0.22
CA GLY A 40 17.17 -10.41 0.83
C GLY A 40 16.50 -9.12 1.30
N ARG A 41 16.61 -8.03 0.54
CA ARG A 41 15.95 -6.75 0.86
C ARG A 41 14.65 -6.62 0.07
N VAL A 42 13.63 -6.06 0.69
CA VAL A 42 12.39 -5.72 -0.02
C VAL A 42 12.68 -4.50 -0.90
N GLY A 43 12.67 -4.69 -2.22
CA GLY A 43 12.83 -3.61 -3.20
C GLY A 43 11.50 -2.93 -3.54
N GLU A 44 10.39 -3.69 -3.49
CA GLU A 44 9.05 -3.18 -3.78
C GLU A 44 7.98 -3.93 -2.97
N ALA A 45 6.95 -3.21 -2.55
CA ALA A 45 5.75 -3.76 -1.94
C ALA A 45 4.52 -3.27 -2.70
N LYS A 46 3.63 -4.18 -3.09
CA LYS A 46 2.36 -3.87 -3.73
C LYS A 46 1.22 -4.29 -2.81
N ILE A 47 0.38 -3.33 -2.44
CA ILE A 47 -0.76 -3.54 -1.54
C ILE A 47 -2.05 -3.34 -2.33
N THR A 48 -2.96 -4.31 -2.22
CA THR A 48 -4.31 -4.20 -2.78
C THR A 48 -5.30 -3.98 -1.65
N PHE A 49 -6.11 -2.92 -1.80
CA PHE A 49 -7.22 -2.63 -0.90
C PHE A 49 -8.53 -3.13 -1.53
N ALA A 50 -9.36 -3.81 -0.74
CA ALA A 50 -10.72 -4.16 -1.12
C ALA A 50 -11.64 -2.95 -0.95
N GLN A 51 -12.56 -2.78 -1.91
CA GLN A 51 -13.62 -1.77 -1.87
C GLN A 51 -13.13 -0.33 -1.58
N PRO A 52 -12.07 0.16 -2.24
CA PRO A 52 -11.62 1.53 -2.02
C PRO A 52 -12.68 2.51 -2.53
N VAL A 53 -12.98 3.55 -1.75
CA VAL A 53 -13.68 4.73 -2.26
C VAL A 53 -12.64 5.58 -2.98
N VAL A 54 -12.80 5.75 -4.29
CA VAL A 54 -11.87 6.51 -5.13
C VAL A 54 -12.54 7.80 -5.60
N GLU A 55 -11.96 8.94 -5.24
CA GLU A 55 -12.34 10.24 -5.76
C GLU A 55 -11.33 10.66 -6.84
N LEU A 56 -11.76 10.72 -8.10
CA LEU A 56 -10.96 11.22 -9.21
C LEU A 56 -11.12 12.74 -9.29
N LYS A 57 -10.02 13.49 -9.11
CA LYS A 57 -10.00 14.95 -9.28
C LYS A 57 -9.26 15.29 -10.57
N GLY A 58 -10.01 15.62 -11.62
CA GLY A 58 -9.49 16.05 -12.92
C GLY A 58 -10.50 15.84 -14.04
N GLU A 59 -10.41 16.62 -15.12
CA GLU A 59 -11.16 16.34 -16.36
C GLU A 59 -10.53 15.13 -17.06
N ILE A 60 -11.29 14.06 -17.20
CA ILE A 60 -10.93 12.97 -18.11
C ILE A 60 -11.04 13.55 -19.51
N SER A 61 -9.90 13.81 -20.14
CA SER A 61 -9.87 14.07 -21.57
C SER A 61 -9.96 12.71 -22.25
N ASP A 62 -11.13 12.39 -22.78
CA ASP A 62 -11.32 11.21 -23.61
C ASP A 62 -10.33 11.32 -24.79
N GLY A 63 -9.43 10.34 -24.89
CA GLY A 63 -8.45 10.22 -25.98
C GLY A 63 -9.07 9.67 -27.26
#